data_AF-A0A7W3J2B1-F1
#
_entry.id   AF-A0A7W3J2B1-F1
#
_cell.length_a   1.000
_cell.length_b   1.000
_cell.length_c   1.000
_cell.angle_alpha   90.00
_cell.angle_beta   90.00
_cell.angle_gamma   90.00
#
_symmetry.space_group_name_H-M   'P 1'
#
loop_
_entity.id
_entity.type
_entity.pdbx_description
1 polymer ?
#
loop_
_entity_poly.entity_id
_entity_poly.type
_entity_poly.pdbx_seq_one_letter_code
_entity_poly.pdbx_strand_id
1 'polypeptide(L)'
;MVNRDRVEVDPGHFREVLGQYPTGVVVVTAISSTGEALGMTVGSFTSVSLEPPLVAFLPSKTSSSWKGLRESGNTFCINVLRADQEDLCRAVATRKVDKLEGFEWQHSAAGNPVIAGAVAWIDCDTEQVHEAGDHEIVIGRVRELDFGASGQPLLFFRGGYGSFAPLSLASGDSDLLGHLRLIDLARPYMESLASTLTTEVTAIALVGDELVLAAAAGHTDIAVAPTRVGQRLPFMAPIGSCFAAWGDDALRDRWVKSVEGALDADQVMAVRRAPELVRDRGYAIATGHAAGAHLESVATRINAGDPSVTAEQLRRAFFDALGGYNQPGDPEGEVELRSLSAPVFGLDDRVAFMLTLWGRPGLMRPDEVRSQAAALHDAATASTLAIAAL
;
A
#
# COMPACT_ATOMS: atom_id res chain seq x y z
N MET A 1 22.74 32.02 -39.34
CA MET A 1 21.38 32.10 -38.80
C MET A 1 20.67 30.81 -39.17
N VAL A 2 20.70 29.80 -38.29
CA VAL A 2 19.97 28.55 -38.54
C VAL A 2 18.53 28.81 -38.08
N ASN A 3 17.62 28.79 -39.03
CA ASN A 3 16.19 28.75 -38.80
C ASN A 3 15.90 27.43 -38.06
N ARG A 4 15.69 27.49 -36.74
CA ARG A 4 15.14 26.34 -36.01
C ARG A 4 13.66 26.34 -36.33
N ASP A 5 13.26 25.52 -37.29
CA ASP A 5 11.87 25.12 -37.47
C ASP A 5 11.34 24.69 -36.10
N ARG A 6 10.47 25.51 -35.52
CA ARG A 6 9.79 25.17 -34.27
C ARG A 6 8.94 23.95 -34.57
N VAL A 7 9.33 22.80 -34.03
CA VAL A 7 8.43 21.65 -33.94
C VAL A 7 7.25 22.13 -33.10
N GLU A 8 6.11 22.33 -33.74
CA GLU A 8 4.86 22.64 -33.07
C GLU A 8 4.41 21.37 -32.35
N VAL A 9 4.53 21.38 -31.02
CA VAL A 9 4.14 20.25 -30.18
C VAL A 9 2.63 20.32 -29.98
N ASP A 10 1.91 19.26 -30.38
CA ASP A 10 0.47 19.17 -30.14
C ASP A 10 0.16 19.28 -28.62
N PRO A 11 -0.71 20.22 -28.18
CA PRO A 11 -1.01 20.39 -26.76
C PRO A 11 -1.66 19.17 -26.10
N GLY A 12 -2.39 18.35 -26.86
CA GLY A 12 -2.97 17.09 -26.37
C GLY A 12 -1.84 16.10 -26.03
N HIS A 13 -0.98 15.83 -27.01
CA HIS A 13 0.17 14.96 -26.87
C HIS A 13 1.13 15.41 -25.77
N PHE A 14 1.39 16.72 -25.65
CA PHE A 14 2.20 17.28 -24.56
C PHE A 14 1.64 16.92 -23.18
N ARG A 15 0.32 17.06 -22.98
CA ARG A 15 -0.33 16.69 -21.72
C ARG A 15 -0.31 15.19 -21.46
N GLU A 16 -0.50 14.38 -22.49
CA GLU A 16 -0.44 12.91 -22.37
C GLU A 16 0.95 12.42 -21.93
N VAL A 17 2.00 12.96 -22.56
CA VAL A 17 3.39 12.62 -22.24
C VAL A 17 3.77 13.13 -20.85
N LEU A 18 3.48 14.39 -20.52
CA LEU A 18 3.76 14.92 -19.19
C LEU A 18 2.93 14.27 -18.09
N GLY A 19 1.74 13.76 -18.41
CA GLY A 19 0.91 12.98 -17.49
C GLY A 19 1.56 11.67 -17.02
N GLN A 20 2.66 11.23 -17.65
CA GLN A 20 3.47 10.08 -17.20
C GLN A 20 4.40 10.42 -16.02
N TYR A 21 4.60 11.70 -15.71
CA TYR A 21 5.35 12.14 -14.55
C TYR A 21 4.38 12.37 -13.39
N PRO A 22 4.29 11.45 -12.41
CA PRO A 22 3.36 11.60 -11.29
C PRO A 22 3.75 12.80 -10.43
N THR A 23 2.74 13.45 -9.87
CA THR A 23 2.93 14.59 -8.98
C THR A 23 2.21 14.35 -7.66
N GLY A 24 2.76 14.89 -6.57
CA GLY A 24 1.97 15.07 -5.35
C GLY A 24 0.91 16.15 -5.57
N VAL A 25 -0.16 16.09 -4.80
CA VAL A 25 -1.22 17.10 -4.82
C VAL A 25 -1.11 17.99 -3.59
N VAL A 26 -1.03 19.30 -3.80
CA VAL A 26 -1.06 20.27 -2.72
C VAL A 26 -2.23 21.24 -2.86
N VAL A 27 -2.67 21.82 -1.75
CA VAL A 27 -3.56 22.99 -1.72
C VAL A 27 -2.80 24.19 -1.17
N VAL A 28 -2.65 25.21 -1.99
CA VAL A 28 -2.11 26.52 -1.61
C VAL A 28 -3.23 27.34 -0.99
N THR A 29 -3.00 27.88 0.20
CA THR A 29 -4.02 28.61 0.97
C THR A 29 -3.49 29.95 1.48
N ALA A 30 -4.42 30.88 1.69
CA ALA A 30 -4.17 32.15 2.38
C ALA A 30 -5.49 32.69 2.92
N ILE A 31 -5.42 33.74 3.74
CA ILE A 31 -6.61 34.50 4.17
C ILE A 31 -6.70 35.79 3.36
N SER A 32 -7.84 36.03 2.71
CA SER A 32 -8.09 37.26 1.97
C SER A 32 -8.15 38.50 2.87
N SER A 33 -8.09 39.69 2.28
CA SER A 33 -8.26 40.95 3.01
C SER A 33 -9.64 41.11 3.67
N THR A 34 -10.64 40.31 3.24
CA THR A 34 -11.98 40.26 3.84
C THR A 34 -12.13 39.15 4.89
N GLY A 35 -11.07 38.39 5.17
CA GLY A 35 -11.08 37.27 6.12
C GLY A 35 -11.55 35.93 5.54
N GLU A 36 -11.77 35.84 4.23
CA GLU A 36 -12.17 34.59 3.56
C GLU A 36 -10.96 33.66 3.38
N ALA A 37 -11.15 32.36 3.63
CA ALA A 37 -10.13 31.36 3.41
C ALA A 37 -10.05 30.97 1.92
N LEU A 38 -8.92 31.27 1.29
CA LEU A 38 -8.66 31.01 -0.12
C LEU A 38 -7.95 29.67 -0.30
N GLY A 39 -8.21 29.00 -1.42
CA GLY A 39 -7.61 27.71 -1.77
C GLY A 39 -7.37 27.54 -3.26
N MET A 40 -6.23 26.95 -3.61
CA MET A 40 -5.89 26.53 -4.97
C MET A 40 -5.17 25.18 -4.97
N THR A 41 -5.77 24.20 -5.65
CA THR A 41 -5.12 22.91 -5.91
C THR A 41 -3.99 23.09 -6.93
N VAL A 42 -2.82 22.55 -6.63
CA VAL A 42 -1.64 22.60 -7.51
C VAL A 42 -0.93 21.24 -7.51
N GLY A 43 -0.59 20.76 -8.72
CA GLY A 43 0.26 19.57 -8.90
C GLY A 43 1.71 19.92 -9.28
N SER A 44 2.03 21.19 -9.48
CA SER A 44 3.36 21.66 -9.92
C SER A 44 4.30 22.05 -8.76
N PHE A 45 3.96 21.66 -7.52
CA PHE A 45 4.76 21.98 -6.34
C PHE A 45 6.11 21.26 -6.35
N THR A 46 7.18 21.96 -5.94
CA THR A 46 8.52 21.39 -5.83
C THR A 46 9.38 22.12 -4.79
N SER A 47 10.39 21.43 -4.24
CA SER A 47 11.47 22.04 -3.48
C SER A 47 12.49 22.70 -4.40
N VAL A 48 13.02 23.86 -4.03
CA VAL A 48 13.96 24.64 -4.87
C VAL A 48 15.35 24.74 -4.26
N SER A 49 15.44 25.05 -2.97
CA SER A 49 16.72 25.31 -2.31
C SER A 49 16.66 24.94 -0.84
N LEU A 50 17.79 24.50 -0.28
CA LEU A 50 17.95 24.24 1.15
C LEU A 50 18.42 25.50 1.90
N GLU A 51 19.34 26.28 1.31
CA GLU A 51 19.87 27.51 1.90
C GLU A 51 19.95 28.64 0.86
N PRO A 52 19.06 29.65 0.94
CA PRO A 52 17.90 29.72 1.82
C PRO A 52 16.86 28.64 1.50
N PRO A 53 15.97 28.29 2.45
CA PRO A 53 14.93 27.28 2.22
C PRO A 53 13.85 27.84 1.29
N LEU A 54 13.78 27.32 0.07
CA LEU A 54 12.86 27.77 -0.96
C LEU A 54 12.04 26.61 -1.54
N VAL A 55 10.79 26.90 -1.85
CA VAL A 55 9.85 26.04 -2.59
C VAL A 55 9.27 26.78 -3.79
N ALA A 56 8.64 26.09 -4.72
CA ALA A 56 7.94 26.72 -5.83
C ALA A 56 6.66 25.99 -6.23
N PHE A 57 5.76 26.74 -6.86
CA PHE A 57 4.59 26.20 -7.56
C PHE A 57 4.27 27.07 -8.79
N LEU A 58 3.55 26.49 -9.75
CA LEU A 58 3.32 27.12 -11.06
C LEU A 58 1.82 27.30 -11.33
N PRO A 59 1.21 28.44 -10.96
CA PRO A 59 -0.18 28.73 -11.27
C PRO A 59 -0.36 29.25 -12.71
N SER A 60 -1.51 28.93 -13.31
CA SER A 60 -1.90 29.55 -14.59
C SER A 60 -2.20 31.04 -14.39
N LYS A 61 -1.77 31.88 -15.34
CA LYS A 61 -2.10 33.32 -15.36
C LYS A 61 -3.60 33.61 -15.42
N THR A 62 -4.39 32.63 -15.88
CA THR A 62 -5.85 32.75 -15.98
C THR A 62 -6.60 32.25 -14.74
N SER A 63 -5.89 31.74 -13.72
CA SER A 63 -6.49 31.20 -12.51
C SER A 63 -7.06 32.32 -11.62
N SER A 64 -8.37 32.28 -11.37
CA SER A 64 -9.02 33.20 -10.43
C SER A 64 -8.59 32.93 -8.98
N SER A 65 -8.32 31.67 -8.62
CA SER A 65 -7.79 31.32 -7.29
C SER A 65 -6.41 31.93 -7.08
N TRP A 66 -5.54 31.86 -8.10
CA TRP A 66 -4.21 32.48 -8.03
C TRP A 66 -4.31 33.99 -7.89
N LYS A 67 -5.18 34.64 -8.67
CA LYS A 67 -5.43 36.07 -8.53
C LYS A 67 -5.82 36.43 -7.08
N GLY A 68 -6.75 35.69 -6.48
CA GLY A 68 -7.14 35.88 -5.08
C GLY A 68 -5.98 35.70 -4.10
N LEU A 69 -5.21 34.62 -4.24
CA LEU A 69 -4.03 34.34 -3.40
C LEU A 69 -2.93 35.41 -3.54
N ARG A 70 -2.74 35.95 -4.74
CA ARG A 70 -1.76 37.01 -4.99
C ARG A 70 -2.21 38.34 -4.39
N GLU A 71 -3.51 38.60 -4.38
CA GLU A 71 -4.12 39.82 -3.83
C GLU A 71 -4.29 39.75 -2.30
N SER A 72 -4.30 38.56 -1.70
CA SER A 72 -4.46 38.39 -0.24
C SER A 72 -3.26 38.83 0.58
N GLY A 73 -2.05 38.86 -0.01
CA GLY A 73 -0.85 39.31 0.69
C GLY A 73 0.42 38.62 0.17
N ASN A 74 1.49 38.72 0.96
CA ASN A 74 2.79 38.13 0.63
C ASN A 74 3.00 36.75 1.26
N THR A 75 1.97 36.13 1.82
CA THR A 75 2.11 34.89 2.58
C THR A 75 1.10 33.85 2.13
N PHE A 76 1.50 32.59 2.14
CA PHE A 76 0.64 31.47 1.82
C PHE A 76 1.13 30.20 2.51
N CYS A 77 0.23 29.24 2.71
CA CYS A 77 0.58 27.91 3.21
C CYS A 77 0.33 26.85 2.13
N ILE A 78 1.33 25.98 1.91
CA ILE A 78 1.22 24.78 1.10
C ILE A 78 0.78 23.63 1.99
N ASN A 79 -0.34 22.98 1.67
CA ASN A 79 -0.84 21.81 2.36
C ASN A 79 -0.69 20.57 1.46
N VAL A 80 0.16 19.62 1.84
CA VAL A 80 0.35 18.37 1.08
C VAL A 80 -0.78 17.41 1.47
N LEU A 81 -1.63 17.05 0.52
CA LEU A 81 -2.85 16.29 0.83
C LEU A 81 -2.56 14.80 1.08
N ARG A 82 -3.35 14.19 1.97
CA ARG A 82 -3.41 12.75 2.18
C ARG A 82 -4.30 12.08 1.12
N ALA A 83 -4.04 10.81 0.82
CA ALA A 83 -4.71 10.04 -0.24
C ALA A 83 -6.26 9.98 -0.12
N ASP A 84 -6.80 10.12 1.09
CA ASP A 84 -8.25 10.15 1.36
C ASP A 84 -8.89 11.54 1.20
N GLN A 85 -8.11 12.60 0.93
CA GLN A 85 -8.59 13.98 0.77
C GLN A 85 -8.84 14.37 -0.70
N GLU A 86 -9.23 13.40 -1.54
CA GLU A 86 -9.59 13.65 -2.94
C GLU A 86 -10.79 14.61 -3.07
N ASP A 87 -11.76 14.49 -2.16
CA ASP A 87 -12.95 15.33 -2.09
C ASP A 87 -12.60 16.81 -1.86
N LEU A 88 -11.69 17.10 -0.94
CA LEU A 88 -11.13 18.43 -0.70
C LEU A 88 -10.42 18.96 -1.94
N CYS A 89 -9.54 18.15 -2.55
CA CYS A 89 -8.83 18.52 -3.78
C CYS A 89 -9.80 18.94 -4.88
N ARG A 90 -10.87 18.17 -5.09
CA ARG A 90 -11.91 18.45 -6.08
C ARG A 90 -12.71 19.71 -5.74
N ALA A 91 -13.09 19.90 -4.48
CA ALA A 91 -13.82 21.08 -4.03
C ALA A 91 -13.04 22.36 -4.33
N VAL A 92 -11.74 22.39 -4.00
CA VAL A 92 -10.86 23.54 -4.18
C VAL A 92 -10.54 23.83 -5.66
N ALA A 93 -10.56 22.81 -6.52
CA ALA A 93 -10.38 22.95 -7.96
C ALA A 93 -11.61 23.58 -8.67
N THR A 94 -12.79 23.64 -8.03
CA THR A 94 -13.98 24.25 -8.64
C THR A 94 -13.92 25.78 -8.69
N ARG A 95 -14.84 26.44 -9.42
CA ARG A 95 -14.97 27.90 -9.47
C ARG A 95 -15.94 28.48 -8.42
N LYS A 96 -16.18 27.76 -7.31
CA LYS A 96 -17.06 28.21 -6.23
C LYS A 96 -16.37 29.22 -5.30
N VAL A 97 -17.17 30.02 -4.61
CA VAL A 97 -16.79 30.81 -3.43
C VAL A 97 -16.73 29.86 -2.22
N ASP A 98 -16.00 30.21 -1.16
CA ASP A 98 -15.94 29.43 0.09
C ASP A 98 -15.47 27.98 -0.08
N LYS A 99 -14.41 27.79 -0.87
CA LYS A 99 -13.93 26.46 -1.30
C LYS A 99 -13.48 25.52 -0.17
N LEU A 100 -13.18 26.07 1.00
CA LEU A 100 -12.78 25.34 2.19
C LEU A 100 -13.94 25.14 3.18
N GLU A 101 -15.15 25.57 2.83
CA GLU A 101 -16.34 25.30 3.64
C GLU A 101 -16.57 23.79 3.78
N GLY A 102 -16.82 23.33 5.00
CA GLY A 102 -17.02 21.92 5.32
C GLY A 102 -15.74 21.13 5.58
N PHE A 103 -14.56 21.75 5.44
CA PHE A 103 -13.29 21.13 5.79
C PHE A 103 -12.67 21.79 7.02
N GLU A 104 -12.11 20.99 7.91
CA GLU A 104 -11.43 21.48 9.10
C GLU A 104 -10.04 22.04 8.75
N TRP A 105 -9.72 23.19 9.31
CA TRP A 105 -8.40 23.81 9.20
C TRP A 105 -8.15 24.75 10.39
N GLN A 106 -6.88 25.07 10.62
CA GLN A 106 -6.43 25.99 11.67
C GLN A 106 -5.50 27.05 11.10
N HIS A 107 -5.20 28.12 11.84
CA HIS A 107 -4.24 29.12 11.41
C HIS A 107 -2.79 28.66 11.68
N SER A 108 -1.91 28.87 10.70
CA SER A 108 -0.46 28.89 10.92
C SER A 108 -0.04 30.12 11.74
N ALA A 109 1.23 30.19 12.14
CA ALA A 109 1.78 31.38 12.79
C ALA A 109 1.65 32.66 11.93
N ALA A 110 1.71 32.54 10.60
CA ALA A 110 1.46 33.65 9.67
C ALA A 110 -0.03 33.93 9.43
N GLY A 111 -0.93 33.13 10.01
CA GLY A 111 -2.37 33.27 9.86
C GLY A 111 -2.95 32.55 8.64
N ASN A 112 -2.19 31.72 7.92
CA ASN A 112 -2.69 31.00 6.74
C ASN A 112 -3.40 29.69 7.11
N PRO A 113 -4.38 29.21 6.33
CA PRO A 113 -5.04 27.94 6.60
C PRO A 113 -4.11 26.71 6.51
N VAL A 114 -3.99 25.98 7.61
CA VAL A 114 -3.40 24.65 7.67
C VAL A 114 -4.52 23.62 7.72
N ILE A 115 -4.67 22.85 6.65
CA ILE A 115 -5.73 21.87 6.46
C ILE A 115 -5.52 20.70 7.42
N ALA A 116 -6.57 20.35 8.18
CA ALA A 116 -6.54 19.19 9.05
C ALA A 116 -6.38 17.91 8.22
N GLY A 117 -5.50 17.01 8.67
CA GLY A 117 -5.26 15.74 7.99
C GLY A 117 -4.33 15.78 6.78
N ALA A 118 -3.86 16.95 6.34
CA ALA A 118 -2.76 17.04 5.38
C ALA A 118 -1.53 16.28 5.93
N VAL A 119 -0.72 15.65 5.06
CA VAL A 119 0.46 14.88 5.50
C VAL A 119 1.65 15.77 5.90
N ALA A 120 1.68 16.99 5.38
CA ALA A 120 2.65 18.03 5.74
C ALA A 120 2.09 19.42 5.38
N TRP A 121 2.62 20.44 6.01
CA TRP A 121 2.32 21.84 5.67
C TRP A 121 3.58 22.69 5.69
N ILE A 122 3.61 23.73 4.85
CA ILE A 122 4.78 24.58 4.62
C ILE A 122 4.29 26.02 4.48
N ASP A 123 4.54 26.84 5.48
CA ASP A 123 4.14 28.25 5.52
C ASP A 123 5.25 29.15 4.96
N CYS A 124 4.88 30.03 4.03
CA CYS A 124 5.83 30.71 3.16
C CYS A 124 5.57 32.22 3.05
N ASP A 125 6.64 32.96 2.80
CA ASP A 125 6.62 34.26 2.14
C ASP A 125 6.76 34.08 0.63
N THR A 126 6.04 34.88 -0.17
CA THR A 126 6.37 35.05 -1.59
C THR A 126 7.72 35.76 -1.69
N GLU A 127 8.69 35.06 -2.26
CA GLU A 127 10.05 35.56 -2.51
C GLU A 127 10.11 36.25 -3.88
N GLN A 128 9.71 35.53 -4.94
CA GLN A 128 9.79 35.97 -6.33
C GLN A 128 8.65 35.38 -7.16
N VAL A 129 8.23 36.09 -8.20
CA VAL A 129 7.28 35.61 -9.22
C VAL A 129 7.86 35.87 -10.60
N HIS A 130 8.00 34.83 -11.41
CA HIS A 130 8.57 34.92 -12.76
C HIS A 130 7.55 34.52 -13.82
N GLU A 131 7.56 35.22 -14.95
CA GLU A 131 6.76 34.87 -16.12
C GLU A 131 7.30 33.61 -16.81
N ALA A 132 6.45 32.60 -17.04
CA ALA A 132 6.82 31.35 -17.70
C ALA A 132 5.72 30.87 -18.66
N GLY A 133 5.65 31.47 -19.85
CA GLY A 133 4.65 31.10 -20.86
C GLY A 133 3.23 31.51 -20.43
N ASP A 134 2.32 30.55 -20.34
CA ASP A 134 0.93 30.74 -19.85
C ASP A 134 0.80 30.56 -18.33
N HIS A 135 1.90 30.29 -17.63
CA HIS A 135 2.01 30.17 -16.17
C HIS A 135 2.97 31.21 -15.59
N GLU A 136 2.89 31.41 -14.28
CA GLU A 136 3.92 32.06 -13.48
C GLU A 136 4.70 31.00 -12.69
N ILE A 137 5.95 31.28 -12.32
CA ILE A 137 6.71 30.50 -11.34
C ILE A 137 6.74 31.32 -10.06
N VAL A 138 6.04 30.84 -9.04
CA VAL A 138 6.01 31.47 -7.72
C VAL A 138 7.02 30.77 -6.84
N ILE A 139 8.02 31.51 -6.37
CA ILE A 139 9.03 31.03 -5.42
C ILE A 139 8.63 31.51 -4.03
N GLY A 140 8.50 30.57 -3.09
CA GLY A 140 8.22 30.82 -1.69
C GLY A 140 9.45 30.62 -0.82
N ARG A 141 9.73 31.56 0.08
CA ARG A 141 10.70 31.38 1.17
C ARG A 141 9.98 30.76 2.36
N VAL A 142 10.48 29.62 2.81
CA VAL A 142 9.87 28.88 3.92
C VAL A 142 10.13 29.59 5.24
N ARG A 143 9.08 29.80 6.02
CA ARG A 143 9.12 30.33 7.39
C ARG A 143 9.11 29.21 8.40
N GLU A 144 8.18 28.30 8.21
CA GLU A 144 7.89 27.19 9.10
C GLU A 144 7.32 26.04 8.27
N LEU A 145 7.62 24.82 8.67
CA LEU A 145 7.04 23.61 8.10
C LEU A 145 6.97 22.54 9.19
N ASP A 146 6.00 21.65 9.08
CA ASP A 146 5.93 20.49 9.97
C ASP A 146 5.25 19.31 9.27
N PHE A 147 5.40 18.14 9.87
CA PHE A 147 4.59 16.98 9.56
C PHE A 147 3.15 17.25 9.97
N GLY A 148 2.22 16.72 9.17
CA GLY A 148 0.81 16.70 9.51
C GLY A 148 0.40 15.32 10.01
N ALA A 149 -0.76 14.84 9.55
CA ALA A 149 -1.24 13.52 9.91
C ALA A 149 -0.44 12.40 9.22
N SER A 150 -0.41 11.23 9.85
CA SER A 150 0.11 10.02 9.23
C SER A 150 -0.75 9.59 8.03
N GLY A 151 -0.13 8.89 7.09
CA GLY A 151 -0.78 8.36 5.89
C GLY A 151 0.01 8.63 4.62
N GLN A 152 -0.46 8.08 3.52
CA GLN A 152 0.16 8.22 2.21
C GLN A 152 -0.32 9.50 1.50
N PRO A 153 0.55 10.19 0.74
CA PRO A 153 0.16 11.41 0.02
C PRO A 153 -0.79 11.10 -1.13
N LEU A 154 -1.67 12.05 -1.43
CA LEU A 154 -2.47 12.05 -2.65
C LEU A 154 -1.55 12.30 -3.86
N LEU A 155 -1.63 11.43 -4.84
CA LEU A 155 -0.91 11.53 -6.10
C LEU A 155 -1.86 11.81 -7.26
N PHE A 156 -1.36 12.52 -8.26
CA PHE A 156 -2.02 12.70 -9.55
C PHE A 156 -1.17 12.10 -10.67
N PHE A 157 -1.75 11.17 -11.43
CA PHE A 157 -1.08 10.44 -12.49
C PHE A 157 -2.04 10.18 -13.65
N ARG A 158 -1.62 10.53 -14.89
CA ARG A 158 -2.40 10.32 -16.12
C ARG A 158 -3.86 10.78 -16.07
N GLY A 159 -4.15 11.87 -15.35
CA GLY A 159 -5.50 12.42 -15.25
C GLY A 159 -6.35 11.85 -14.10
N GLY A 160 -5.82 10.89 -13.34
CA GLY A 160 -6.49 10.26 -12.20
C GLY A 160 -5.78 10.55 -10.87
N TYR A 161 -6.52 10.34 -9.78
CA TYR A 161 -6.00 10.38 -8.42
C TYR A 161 -5.60 8.98 -7.95
N GLY A 162 -4.62 8.92 -7.06
CA GLY A 162 -4.15 7.68 -6.43
C GLY A 162 -3.34 7.96 -5.17
N SER A 163 -2.73 6.91 -4.63
CA SER A 163 -1.88 6.96 -3.45
C SER A 163 -0.47 6.48 -3.78
N PHE A 164 0.52 6.91 -3.01
CA PHE A 164 1.82 6.24 -3.01
C PHE A 164 1.68 4.83 -2.41
N ALA A 165 2.25 3.84 -3.09
CA ALA A 165 2.37 2.47 -2.62
C ALA A 165 3.85 2.06 -2.71
N PRO A 166 4.55 1.91 -1.57
CA PRO A 166 5.96 1.57 -1.59
C PRO A 166 6.20 0.16 -2.13
N LEU A 167 7.14 0.03 -3.07
CA LEU A 167 7.54 -1.26 -3.66
C LEU A 167 8.40 -2.13 -2.72
N SER A 168 8.82 -1.62 -1.56
CA SER A 168 9.71 -2.31 -0.59
C SER A 168 9.45 -1.86 0.86
N LEU A 169 9.98 -2.62 1.83
CA LEU A 169 9.84 -2.46 3.30
C LEU A 169 10.38 -1.13 3.86
N ALA A 170 11.13 -0.37 3.06
CA ALA A 170 12.02 0.67 3.58
C ALA A 170 11.38 2.06 3.79
N SER A 171 10.07 2.25 3.60
CA SER A 171 9.49 3.59 3.73
C SER A 171 8.09 3.57 4.33
N GLY A 172 7.99 3.78 5.64
CA GLY A 172 6.81 4.37 6.28
C GLY A 172 6.04 3.50 7.30
N ASP A 173 6.18 2.18 7.29
CA ASP A 173 5.34 1.32 8.14
C ASP A 173 5.94 1.14 9.55
N SER A 174 5.59 2.03 10.49
CA SER A 174 5.85 1.82 11.92
C SER A 174 5.32 0.47 12.41
N ASP A 175 4.21 0.03 11.84
CA ASP A 175 3.56 -1.24 12.19
C ASP A 175 4.42 -2.43 11.78
N LEU A 176 5.14 -2.35 10.66
CA LEU A 176 6.04 -3.41 10.20
C LEU A 176 7.30 -3.53 11.06
N LEU A 177 7.82 -2.43 11.61
CA LEU A 177 8.99 -2.47 12.50
C LEU A 177 8.72 -3.32 13.74
N GLY A 178 7.50 -3.25 14.30
CA GLY A 178 7.07 -4.11 15.39
C GLY A 178 7.14 -5.60 15.01
N HIS A 179 6.62 -5.94 13.84
CA HIS A 179 6.67 -7.30 13.31
C HIS A 179 8.10 -7.80 13.08
N LEU A 180 8.98 -6.97 12.52
CA LEU A 180 10.37 -7.34 12.25
C LEU A 180 11.14 -7.71 13.52
N ARG A 181 10.90 -7.00 14.63
CA ARG A 181 11.49 -7.34 15.93
C ARG A 181 11.06 -8.71 16.42
N LEU A 182 9.79 -9.06 16.26
CA LEU A 182 9.26 -10.37 16.66
C LEU A 182 9.77 -11.49 15.73
N ILE A 183 9.87 -11.21 14.43
CA ILE A 183 10.39 -12.15 13.43
C ILE A 183 11.87 -12.47 13.68
N ASP A 184 12.66 -11.50 14.14
CA ASP A 184 14.06 -11.75 14.45
C ASP A 184 14.25 -12.77 15.59
N LEU A 185 13.33 -12.80 16.56
CA LEU A 185 13.31 -13.82 17.61
C LEU A 185 12.94 -15.21 17.06
N ALA A 186 12.16 -15.26 15.98
CA ALA A 186 11.78 -16.50 15.32
C ALA A 186 12.85 -17.04 14.35
N ARG A 187 13.85 -16.21 13.98
CA ARG A 187 14.87 -16.53 12.98
C ARG A 187 15.59 -17.86 13.23
N PRO A 188 16.04 -18.21 14.46
CA PRO A 188 16.70 -19.50 14.68
C PRO A 188 15.81 -20.71 14.36
N TYR A 189 14.51 -20.62 14.66
CA TYR A 189 13.55 -21.68 14.37
C TYR A 189 13.25 -21.78 12.87
N MET A 190 13.16 -20.64 12.19
CA MET A 190 13.03 -20.60 10.73
C MET A 190 14.23 -21.25 10.04
N GLU A 191 15.46 -20.89 10.44
CA GLU A 191 16.70 -21.44 9.88
C GLU A 191 16.83 -22.94 10.16
N SER A 192 16.49 -23.37 11.38
CA SER A 192 16.47 -24.80 11.74
C SER A 192 15.47 -25.57 10.87
N LEU A 193 14.23 -25.09 10.76
CA LEU A 193 13.19 -25.74 9.97
C LEU A 193 13.58 -25.82 8.48
N ALA A 194 14.05 -24.70 7.92
CA ALA A 194 14.51 -24.59 6.55
C ALA A 194 15.68 -25.55 6.28
N SER A 195 16.63 -25.67 7.20
CA SER A 195 17.74 -26.61 7.08
C SER A 195 17.28 -28.07 7.14
N THR A 196 16.45 -28.43 8.12
CA THR A 196 15.97 -29.80 8.33
C THR A 196 15.16 -30.32 7.14
N LEU A 197 14.28 -29.49 6.59
CA LEU A 197 13.42 -29.85 5.46
C LEU A 197 14.02 -29.45 4.10
N THR A 198 15.19 -28.82 4.14
CA THR A 198 15.92 -28.27 2.98
C THR A 198 15.06 -27.32 2.14
N THR A 199 14.12 -26.57 2.71
CA THR A 199 13.15 -25.79 1.93
C THR A 199 13.10 -24.30 2.29
N GLU A 200 12.43 -23.54 1.43
CA GLU A 200 11.85 -22.21 1.65
C GLU A 200 11.08 -22.08 2.97
N VAL A 201 11.53 -21.33 3.97
CA VAL A 201 10.66 -20.88 5.07
C VAL A 201 10.61 -19.35 5.11
N THR A 202 9.42 -18.78 5.04
CA THR A 202 9.20 -17.32 5.07
C THR A 202 8.36 -16.91 6.26
N ALA A 203 8.61 -15.71 6.79
CA ALA A 203 7.75 -15.06 7.77
C ALA A 203 6.93 -13.96 7.08
N ILE A 204 5.60 -14.01 7.25
CA ILE A 204 4.65 -13.12 6.58
C ILE A 204 3.80 -12.42 7.66
N ALA A 205 3.84 -11.10 7.69
CA ALA A 205 3.07 -10.27 8.62
C ALA A 205 1.85 -9.66 7.90
N LEU A 206 0.79 -9.35 8.65
CA LEU A 206 -0.35 -8.57 8.13
C LEU A 206 -0.18 -7.11 8.56
N VAL A 207 -0.09 -6.19 7.60
CA VAL A 207 0.05 -4.75 7.82
C VAL A 207 -1.09 -4.06 7.07
N GLY A 208 -2.03 -3.47 7.81
CA GLY A 208 -3.28 -2.97 7.22
C GLY A 208 -4.08 -4.10 6.55
N ASP A 209 -4.31 -3.97 5.24
CA ASP A 209 -4.97 -4.98 4.41
C ASP A 209 -3.98 -5.69 3.46
N GLU A 210 -2.69 -5.68 3.80
CA GLU A 210 -1.63 -6.32 3.01
C GLU A 210 -0.84 -7.34 3.82
N LEU A 211 -0.57 -8.49 3.21
CA LEU A 211 0.42 -9.44 3.69
C LEU A 211 1.79 -9.04 3.18
N VAL A 212 2.72 -8.85 4.11
CA VAL A 212 4.08 -8.41 3.85
C VAL A 212 5.04 -9.56 4.14
N LEU A 213 5.77 -9.99 3.12
CA LEU A 213 6.79 -11.02 3.26
C LEU A 213 8.04 -10.42 3.91
N ALA A 214 8.21 -10.60 5.21
CA ALA A 214 9.13 -9.81 6.02
C ALA A 214 10.50 -10.49 6.22
N ALA A 215 10.57 -11.82 6.14
CA ALA A 215 11.83 -12.55 6.18
C ALA A 215 11.74 -13.88 5.42
N ALA A 216 12.91 -14.40 5.03
CA ALA A 216 13.08 -15.72 4.42
C ALA A 216 14.31 -16.41 5.01
N ALA A 217 14.28 -17.73 5.11
CA ALA A 217 15.37 -18.61 5.47
C ALA A 217 15.36 -19.85 4.56
N GLY A 218 16.54 -20.34 4.17
CA GLY A 218 16.68 -21.43 3.20
C GLY A 218 16.66 -20.95 1.75
N HIS A 219 16.43 -21.89 0.84
CA HIS A 219 16.38 -21.65 -0.61
C HIS A 219 15.23 -22.47 -1.22
N THR A 220 14.55 -21.90 -2.21
CA THR A 220 13.54 -22.61 -3.01
C THR A 220 14.09 -22.98 -4.38
N ASP A 221 13.82 -24.21 -4.81
CA ASP A 221 14.18 -24.69 -6.16
C ASP A 221 13.07 -24.38 -7.18
N ILE A 222 11.95 -23.79 -6.77
CA ILE A 222 10.83 -23.55 -7.67
C ILE A 222 10.93 -22.18 -8.34
N ALA A 223 11.34 -22.21 -9.61
CA ALA A 223 11.64 -21.06 -10.46
C ALA A 223 10.42 -20.34 -11.07
N VAL A 224 9.26 -20.26 -10.40
CA VAL A 224 8.07 -19.61 -10.99
C VAL A 224 7.94 -18.13 -10.62
N ALA A 225 8.44 -17.69 -9.48
CA ALA A 225 8.78 -16.30 -9.17
C ALA A 225 9.50 -16.34 -7.81
N PRO A 226 10.71 -15.76 -7.65
CA PRO A 226 11.35 -15.76 -6.34
C PRO A 226 10.46 -14.98 -5.37
N THR A 227 10.06 -15.62 -4.27
CA THR A 227 9.45 -14.93 -3.14
C THR A 227 10.47 -13.94 -2.59
N ARG A 228 10.22 -12.64 -2.71
CA ARG A 228 11.19 -11.62 -2.30
C ARG A 228 10.76 -11.02 -0.97
N VAL A 229 11.68 -10.96 -0.02
CA VAL A 229 11.50 -10.13 1.17
C VAL A 229 11.12 -8.71 0.73
N GLY A 230 10.02 -8.19 1.27
CA GLY A 230 9.39 -6.93 0.87
C GLY A 230 8.25 -7.03 -0.14
N GLN A 231 7.98 -8.21 -0.68
CA GLN A 231 6.79 -8.45 -1.50
C GLN A 231 5.52 -8.25 -0.67
N ARG A 232 4.54 -7.58 -1.27
CA ARG A 232 3.22 -7.33 -0.70
C ARG A 232 2.15 -8.09 -1.49
N LEU A 233 1.27 -8.77 -0.78
CA LEU A 233 0.10 -9.48 -1.31
C LEU A 233 -1.16 -8.90 -0.65
N PRO A 234 -2.28 -8.80 -1.36
CA PRO A 234 -3.53 -8.38 -0.74
C PRO A 234 -3.98 -9.40 0.31
N PHE A 235 -4.53 -8.93 1.43
CA PHE A 235 -5.24 -9.77 2.40
C PHE A 235 -6.65 -10.08 1.87
N MET A 236 -6.78 -11.24 1.21
CA MET A 236 -8.03 -11.67 0.58
C MET A 236 -8.13 -13.19 0.56
N ALA A 237 -9.32 -13.78 0.61
CA ALA A 237 -9.41 -15.23 0.47
C ALA A 237 -8.80 -15.75 -0.86
N PRO A 238 -8.23 -16.98 -0.90
CA PRO A 238 -7.85 -17.81 0.25
C PRO A 238 -6.50 -17.39 0.89
N ILE A 239 -5.87 -16.32 0.40
CA ILE A 239 -4.58 -15.79 0.85
C ILE A 239 -4.69 -15.20 2.27
N GLY A 240 -3.77 -15.54 3.17
CA GLY A 240 -3.82 -15.04 4.56
C GLY A 240 -4.81 -15.77 5.48
N SER A 241 -5.21 -17.00 5.12
CA SER A 241 -6.15 -17.81 5.92
C SER A 241 -5.78 -17.95 7.40
N CYS A 242 -4.49 -17.95 7.78
CA CYS A 242 -4.09 -17.96 9.20
C CYS A 242 -4.56 -16.70 9.94
N PHE A 243 -4.40 -15.50 9.36
CA PHE A 243 -4.89 -14.28 9.98
C PHE A 243 -6.42 -14.27 10.10
N ALA A 244 -7.14 -14.79 9.10
CA ALA A 244 -8.60 -14.92 9.16
C ALA A 244 -9.08 -15.95 10.20
N ALA A 245 -8.29 -17.00 10.42
CA ALA A 245 -8.56 -18.07 11.39
C ALA A 245 -8.55 -17.56 12.83
N TRP A 246 -7.51 -16.84 13.24
CA TRP A 246 -7.36 -16.32 14.61
C TRP A 246 -7.67 -14.83 14.75
N GLY A 247 -8.13 -14.18 13.68
CA GLY A 247 -8.61 -12.81 13.68
C GLY A 247 -10.01 -12.64 14.27
N ASP A 248 -10.32 -11.40 14.66
CA ASP A 248 -11.67 -11.00 15.06
C ASP A 248 -12.65 -11.07 13.87
N ASP A 249 -13.95 -11.00 14.18
CA ASP A 249 -15.00 -11.16 13.18
C ASP A 249 -14.94 -10.05 12.11
N ALA A 250 -14.50 -8.84 12.49
CA ALA A 250 -14.33 -7.75 11.53
C ALA A 250 -13.20 -8.03 10.52
N LEU A 251 -12.05 -8.57 10.97
CA LEU A 251 -10.97 -8.98 10.08
C LEU A 251 -11.40 -10.12 9.17
N ARG A 252 -12.14 -11.10 9.72
CA ARG A 252 -12.65 -12.24 8.95
C ARG A 252 -13.68 -11.81 7.90
N ASP A 253 -14.57 -10.87 8.24
CA ASP A 253 -15.54 -10.34 7.28
C ASP A 253 -14.86 -9.57 6.14
N ARG A 254 -13.81 -8.78 6.43
CA ARG A 254 -13.01 -8.12 5.37
C ARG A 254 -12.40 -9.15 4.42
N TRP A 255 -11.83 -10.22 4.96
CA TRP A 255 -11.20 -11.30 4.20
C TRP A 255 -12.15 -12.04 3.26
N VAL A 256 -13.42 -12.22 3.65
CA VAL A 256 -14.44 -12.84 2.80
C VAL A 256 -14.99 -11.84 1.78
N LYS A 257 -15.27 -10.61 2.22
CA LYS A 257 -15.87 -9.56 1.38
C LYS A 257 -14.99 -9.21 0.17
N SER A 258 -13.68 -9.38 0.28
CA SER A 258 -12.73 -9.14 -0.83
C SER A 258 -12.99 -10.00 -2.06
N VAL A 259 -13.66 -11.16 -1.90
CA VAL A 259 -13.97 -12.09 -3.00
C VAL A 259 -15.46 -12.35 -3.20
N GLU A 260 -16.32 -11.89 -2.29
CA GLU A 260 -17.76 -12.21 -2.28
C GLU A 260 -18.46 -11.85 -3.61
N GLY A 261 -18.13 -10.71 -4.22
CA GLY A 261 -18.70 -10.31 -5.51
C GLY A 261 -18.25 -11.16 -6.71
N ALA A 262 -17.21 -12.00 -6.53
CA ALA A 262 -16.65 -12.84 -7.58
C ALA A 262 -17.13 -14.29 -7.52
N LEU A 263 -17.80 -14.70 -6.42
CA LEU A 263 -18.14 -16.09 -6.09
C LEU A 263 -19.64 -16.33 -6.04
N ASP A 264 -20.04 -17.59 -6.26
CA ASP A 264 -21.40 -18.05 -5.96
C ASP A 264 -21.60 -18.34 -4.47
N ALA A 265 -22.86 -18.61 -4.08
CA ALA A 265 -23.22 -18.81 -2.68
C ALA A 265 -22.49 -20.01 -2.03
N ASP A 266 -22.31 -21.11 -2.76
CA ASP A 266 -21.66 -22.32 -2.23
C ASP A 266 -20.16 -22.07 -2.03
N GLN A 267 -19.53 -21.35 -2.95
CA GLN A 267 -18.13 -20.94 -2.86
C GLN A 267 -17.88 -19.95 -1.72
N VAL A 268 -18.77 -18.96 -1.53
CA VAL A 268 -18.70 -18.05 -0.38
C VAL A 268 -18.81 -18.84 0.92
N MET A 269 -19.70 -19.82 0.99
CA MET A 269 -19.82 -20.69 2.17
C MET A 269 -18.55 -21.52 2.41
N ALA A 270 -17.92 -22.04 1.36
CA ALA A 270 -16.65 -22.76 1.47
C ALA A 270 -15.52 -21.87 2.00
N VAL A 271 -15.41 -20.64 1.47
CA VAL A 271 -14.46 -19.62 1.94
C VAL A 271 -14.71 -19.28 3.42
N ARG A 272 -15.98 -19.05 3.80
CA ARG A 272 -16.36 -18.73 5.20
C ARG A 272 -16.01 -19.85 6.18
N ARG A 273 -15.98 -21.11 5.73
CA ARG A 273 -15.63 -22.27 6.56
C ARG A 273 -14.12 -22.48 6.70
N ALA A 274 -13.30 -21.98 5.78
CA ALA A 274 -11.86 -22.19 5.78
C ALA A 274 -11.15 -21.76 7.10
N PRO A 275 -11.47 -20.62 7.74
CA PRO A 275 -10.94 -20.24 9.04
C PRO A 275 -11.11 -21.30 10.14
N GLU A 276 -12.26 -21.97 10.21
CA GLU A 276 -12.53 -23.03 11.19
C GLU A 276 -11.65 -24.25 10.92
N LEU A 277 -11.58 -24.66 9.66
CA LEU A 277 -10.74 -25.79 9.24
C LEU A 277 -9.26 -25.54 9.55
N VAL A 278 -8.79 -24.31 9.33
CA VAL A 278 -7.41 -23.90 9.66
C VAL A 278 -7.16 -23.93 11.16
N ARG A 279 -8.13 -23.51 11.99
CA ARG A 279 -8.04 -23.63 13.46
C ARG A 279 -7.99 -25.08 13.91
N ASP A 280 -8.87 -25.93 13.39
CA ASP A 280 -8.96 -27.34 13.75
C ASP A 280 -7.66 -28.10 13.45
N ARG A 281 -6.98 -27.75 12.35
CA ARG A 281 -5.68 -28.33 11.99
C ARG A 281 -4.49 -27.65 12.67
N GLY A 282 -4.63 -26.38 13.05
CA GLY A 282 -3.52 -25.55 13.54
C GLY A 282 -2.61 -24.99 12.44
N TYR A 283 -2.94 -25.21 11.16
CA TYR A 283 -2.20 -24.67 10.02
C TYR A 283 -3.11 -24.55 8.78
N ALA A 284 -2.73 -23.65 7.87
CA ALA A 284 -3.28 -23.53 6.53
C ALA A 284 -2.45 -24.34 5.52
N ILE A 285 -3.10 -24.87 4.49
CA ILE A 285 -2.50 -25.69 3.44
C ILE A 285 -2.94 -25.21 2.06
N ALA A 286 -1.99 -25.18 1.13
CA ALA A 286 -2.21 -24.98 -0.29
C ALA A 286 -1.55 -26.10 -1.11
N THR A 287 -2.27 -26.64 -2.09
CA THR A 287 -1.77 -27.61 -3.08
C THR A 287 -1.95 -27.08 -4.50
N GLY A 288 -1.24 -27.68 -5.47
CA GLY A 288 -1.28 -27.27 -6.87
C GLY A 288 -0.40 -26.07 -7.14
N HIS A 289 0.88 -26.33 -7.47
CA HIS A 289 1.91 -25.30 -7.50
C HIS A 289 1.63 -24.22 -8.55
N ALA A 290 1.26 -24.63 -9.77
CA ALA A 290 1.04 -23.71 -10.89
C ALA A 290 -0.17 -22.77 -10.68
N ALA A 291 -1.29 -23.30 -10.19
CA ALA A 291 -2.50 -22.51 -9.96
C ALA A 291 -2.30 -21.49 -8.83
N GLY A 292 -1.69 -21.93 -7.72
CA GLY A 292 -1.35 -21.03 -6.61
C GLY A 292 -0.37 -19.92 -7.01
N ALA A 293 0.71 -20.27 -7.73
CA ALA A 293 1.67 -19.28 -8.21
C ALA A 293 1.05 -18.28 -9.21
N HIS A 294 0.12 -18.73 -10.06
CA HIS A 294 -0.59 -17.85 -10.98
C HIS A 294 -1.48 -16.85 -10.23
N LEU A 295 -2.24 -17.30 -9.21
CA LEU A 295 -3.04 -16.44 -8.36
C LEU A 295 -2.19 -15.36 -7.68
N GLU A 296 -1.09 -15.74 -7.02
CA GLU A 296 -0.20 -14.79 -6.35
C GLU A 296 0.43 -13.78 -7.32
N SER A 297 0.82 -14.22 -8.52
CA SER A 297 1.37 -13.34 -9.55
C SER A 297 0.35 -12.29 -9.99
N VAL A 298 -0.89 -12.71 -10.25
CA VAL A 298 -1.98 -11.82 -10.66
C VAL A 298 -2.34 -10.86 -9.53
N ALA A 299 -2.46 -11.36 -8.29
CA ALA A 299 -2.74 -10.55 -7.11
C ALA A 299 -1.65 -9.51 -6.83
N THR A 300 -0.37 -9.90 -6.92
CA THR A 300 0.78 -8.99 -6.74
C THR A 300 0.75 -7.86 -7.77
N ARG A 301 0.46 -8.17 -9.04
CA ARG A 301 0.43 -7.17 -10.13
C ARG A 301 -0.75 -6.20 -9.98
N ILE A 302 -1.92 -6.69 -9.58
CA ILE A 302 -3.07 -5.83 -9.28
C ILE A 302 -2.75 -4.90 -8.10
N ASN A 303 -2.15 -5.44 -7.04
CA ASN A 303 -1.75 -4.65 -5.89
C ASN A 303 -0.70 -3.59 -6.25
N ALA A 304 0.17 -3.88 -7.22
CA ALA A 304 1.12 -2.92 -7.80
C ALA A 304 0.49 -1.94 -8.81
N GLY A 305 -0.82 -1.97 -9.03
CA GLY A 305 -1.53 -1.08 -9.95
C GLY A 305 -1.28 -1.35 -11.43
N ASP A 306 -0.91 -2.58 -11.81
CA ASP A 306 -0.67 -2.95 -13.21
C ASP A 306 -1.97 -2.89 -14.04
N PRO A 307 -2.09 -1.94 -15.00
CA PRO A 307 -3.32 -1.75 -15.77
C PRO A 307 -3.55 -2.87 -16.80
N SER A 308 -2.57 -3.74 -17.04
CA SER A 308 -2.70 -4.89 -17.95
C SER A 308 -3.35 -6.10 -17.30
N VAL A 309 -3.62 -6.05 -15.99
CA VAL A 309 -4.30 -7.10 -15.24
C VAL A 309 -5.72 -6.68 -14.91
N THR A 310 -6.69 -7.50 -15.26
CA THR A 310 -8.12 -7.22 -15.05
C THR A 310 -8.67 -7.97 -13.83
N ALA A 311 -9.77 -7.46 -13.27
CA ALA A 311 -10.50 -8.15 -12.20
C ALA A 311 -10.98 -9.55 -12.63
N GLU A 312 -11.29 -9.75 -13.92
CA GLU A 312 -11.67 -11.06 -14.46
C GLU A 312 -10.48 -12.04 -14.48
N GLN A 313 -9.26 -11.56 -14.74
CA GLN A 313 -8.06 -12.40 -14.65
C GLN A 313 -7.79 -12.83 -13.20
N LEU A 314 -8.00 -11.94 -12.22
CA LEU A 314 -7.91 -12.30 -10.80
C LEU A 314 -8.95 -13.34 -10.42
N ARG A 315 -10.21 -13.12 -10.84
CA ARG A 315 -11.32 -14.04 -10.60
C ARG A 315 -11.02 -15.43 -11.17
N ARG A 316 -10.53 -15.51 -12.40
CA ARG A 316 -10.15 -16.78 -13.03
C ARG A 316 -9.00 -17.47 -12.29
N ALA A 317 -7.92 -16.73 -11.98
CA ALA A 317 -6.79 -17.29 -11.25
C ALA A 317 -7.20 -17.78 -9.85
N PHE A 318 -8.11 -17.06 -9.19
CA PHE A 318 -8.69 -17.47 -7.93
C PHE A 318 -9.48 -18.78 -8.08
N PHE A 319 -10.35 -18.88 -9.09
CA PHE A 319 -11.17 -20.08 -9.33
C PHE A 319 -10.31 -21.32 -9.57
N ASP A 320 -9.29 -21.19 -10.40
CA ASP A 320 -8.38 -22.28 -10.73
C ASP A 320 -7.59 -22.76 -9.50
N ALA A 321 -7.34 -21.86 -8.54
CA ALA A 321 -6.58 -22.13 -7.33
C ALA A 321 -7.43 -22.64 -6.16
N LEU A 322 -8.70 -22.19 -6.01
CA LEU A 322 -9.51 -22.36 -4.80
C LEU A 322 -9.59 -23.81 -4.31
N GLY A 323 -9.74 -24.77 -5.23
CA GLY A 323 -9.83 -26.19 -4.91
C GLY A 323 -8.59 -26.78 -4.22
N GLY A 324 -7.43 -26.10 -4.29
CA GLY A 324 -6.19 -26.50 -3.64
C GLY A 324 -6.00 -25.93 -2.22
N TYR A 325 -6.89 -25.03 -1.76
CA TYR A 325 -6.71 -24.35 -0.47
C TYR A 325 -7.64 -24.89 0.60
N ASN A 326 -7.07 -25.22 1.77
CA ASN A 326 -7.78 -25.48 3.04
C ASN A 326 -8.99 -26.43 2.95
N GLN A 327 -8.94 -27.42 2.06
CA GLN A 327 -10.04 -28.37 1.85
C GLN A 327 -10.40 -29.16 3.12
N PRO A 328 -11.67 -29.52 3.38
CA PRO A 328 -12.12 -30.10 4.65
C PRO A 328 -11.38 -31.35 5.12
N GLY A 329 -10.81 -32.14 4.21
CA GLY A 329 -10.03 -33.34 4.51
C GLY A 329 -8.54 -33.17 4.20
N ASP A 330 -7.73 -34.04 4.78
CA ASP A 330 -6.36 -34.26 4.31
C ASP A 330 -6.39 -34.70 2.83
N PRO A 331 -5.30 -34.46 2.07
CA PRO A 331 -5.19 -34.98 0.72
C PRO A 331 -5.43 -36.49 0.67
N GLU A 332 -6.37 -36.94 -0.16
CA GLU A 332 -6.71 -38.37 -0.30
C GLU A 332 -5.62 -39.18 -1.02
N GLY A 333 -4.68 -38.51 -1.69
CA GLY A 333 -3.59 -39.11 -2.44
C GLY A 333 -2.34 -38.22 -2.47
N GLU A 334 -1.36 -38.58 -3.31
CA GLU A 334 -0.16 -37.77 -3.45
C GLU A 334 -0.49 -36.42 -4.09
N VAL A 335 0.07 -35.34 -3.53
CA VAL A 335 -0.21 -33.97 -3.97
C VAL A 335 1.06 -33.19 -4.24
N GLU A 336 0.96 -32.26 -5.17
CA GLU A 336 1.97 -31.22 -5.31
C GLU A 336 1.73 -30.16 -4.22
N LEU A 337 2.55 -30.18 -3.17
CA LEU A 337 2.47 -29.22 -2.08
C LEU A 337 2.90 -27.83 -2.57
N ARG A 338 2.06 -26.81 -2.38
CA ARG A 338 2.42 -25.42 -2.65
C ARG A 338 3.01 -24.79 -1.41
N SER A 339 2.27 -24.83 -0.30
CA SER A 339 2.71 -24.28 0.98
C SER A 339 1.93 -24.83 2.18
N LEU A 340 2.56 -24.74 3.35
CA LEU A 340 1.95 -24.90 4.66
C LEU A 340 2.21 -23.61 5.45
N SER A 341 1.23 -23.10 6.19
CA SER A 341 1.40 -21.89 7.00
C SER A 341 0.86 -22.07 8.40
N ALA A 342 1.62 -21.70 9.42
CA ALA A 342 1.21 -21.78 10.83
C ALA A 342 1.32 -20.40 11.51
N PRO A 343 0.38 -20.05 12.41
CA PRO A 343 0.40 -18.77 13.11
C PRO A 343 1.51 -18.74 14.17
N VAL A 344 2.14 -17.58 14.32
CA VAL A 344 2.96 -17.22 15.48
C VAL A 344 2.23 -16.11 16.23
N PHE A 345 1.99 -16.34 17.52
CA PHE A 345 1.22 -15.40 18.34
C PHE A 345 2.13 -14.36 19.02
N GLY A 346 1.62 -13.14 19.11
CA GLY A 346 2.21 -12.06 19.88
C GLY A 346 1.81 -12.10 21.36
N LEU A 347 2.23 -11.08 22.10
CA LEU A 347 1.90 -10.92 23.54
C LEU A 347 0.42 -10.62 23.80
N ASP A 348 -0.32 -10.23 22.77
CA ASP A 348 -1.75 -9.88 22.81
C ASP A 348 -2.66 -11.06 22.38
N ASP A 349 -2.10 -12.27 22.30
CA ASP A 349 -2.74 -13.49 21.80
C ASP A 349 -3.27 -13.36 20.35
N ARG A 350 -2.85 -12.33 19.61
CA ARG A 350 -3.14 -12.19 18.17
C ARG A 350 -2.02 -12.79 17.35
N VAL A 351 -2.33 -13.14 16.09
CA VAL A 351 -1.31 -13.58 15.14
C VAL A 351 -0.42 -12.40 14.81
N ALA A 352 0.83 -12.43 15.28
CA ALA A 352 1.84 -11.44 14.93
C ALA A 352 2.26 -11.65 13.47
N PHE A 353 2.65 -12.87 13.12
CA PHE A 353 2.97 -13.25 11.74
C PHE A 353 2.70 -14.74 11.56
N MET A 354 2.73 -15.21 10.31
CA MET A 354 2.71 -16.64 10.02
C MET A 354 4.07 -17.09 9.49
N LEU A 355 4.49 -18.29 9.90
CA LEU A 355 5.56 -19.01 9.24
C LEU A 355 4.97 -19.81 8.10
N THR A 356 5.54 -19.66 6.91
CA THR A 356 5.12 -20.37 5.70
C THR A 356 6.27 -21.22 5.19
N LEU A 357 6.04 -22.53 5.17
CA LEU A 357 6.89 -23.50 4.51
C LEU A 357 6.44 -23.64 3.05
N TRP A 358 7.37 -23.51 2.11
CA TRP A 358 7.10 -23.69 0.69
C TRP A 358 7.36 -25.13 0.27
N GLY A 359 6.49 -25.67 -0.59
CA GLY A 359 6.68 -27.00 -1.16
C GLY A 359 7.79 -27.05 -2.20
N ARG A 360 8.09 -28.25 -2.67
CA ARG A 360 9.17 -28.57 -3.63
C ARG A 360 8.59 -29.27 -4.86
N PRO A 361 9.30 -29.29 -6.01
CA PRO A 361 8.85 -30.03 -7.18
C PRO A 361 8.65 -31.52 -6.85
N GLY A 362 7.52 -32.08 -7.28
CA GLY A 362 7.18 -33.48 -7.07
C GLY A 362 5.93 -33.69 -6.25
N LEU A 363 5.42 -34.92 -6.30
CA LEU A 363 4.28 -35.33 -5.50
C LEU A 363 4.74 -35.75 -4.10
N MET A 364 3.95 -35.40 -3.10
CA MET A 364 4.19 -35.69 -1.69
C MET A 364 3.06 -36.54 -1.14
N ARG A 365 3.39 -37.58 -0.38
CA ARG A 365 2.39 -38.45 0.24
C ARG A 365 1.71 -37.74 1.41
N PRO A 366 0.46 -38.07 1.74
CA PRO A 366 -0.25 -37.44 2.86
C PRO A 366 0.50 -37.50 4.20
N ASP A 367 1.20 -38.60 4.49
CA ASP A 367 2.02 -38.73 5.71
C ASP A 367 3.21 -37.76 5.74
N GLU A 368 3.82 -37.49 4.58
CA GLU A 368 4.93 -36.55 4.45
C GLU A 368 4.43 -35.11 4.64
N VAL A 369 3.27 -34.77 4.07
CA VAL A 369 2.60 -33.47 4.29
C VAL A 369 2.32 -33.27 5.78
N ARG A 370 1.74 -34.26 6.46
CA ARG A 370 1.49 -34.21 7.91
C ARG A 370 2.76 -34.06 8.72
N SER A 371 3.83 -34.76 8.36
CA SER A 371 5.13 -34.65 9.03
C SER A 371 5.73 -33.24 8.89
N GLN A 372 5.61 -32.62 7.71
CA GLN A 372 6.08 -31.24 7.51
C GLN A 372 5.20 -30.23 8.24
N ALA A 373 3.88 -30.45 8.28
CA ALA A 373 2.95 -29.60 9.01
C ALA A 373 3.23 -29.64 10.53
N ALA A 374 3.51 -30.82 11.08
CA ALA A 374 3.91 -30.96 12.48
C ALA A 374 5.21 -30.19 12.78
N ALA A 375 6.24 -30.35 11.96
CA ALA A 375 7.50 -29.63 12.12
C ALA A 375 7.33 -28.10 12.02
N LEU A 376 6.47 -27.64 11.10
CA LEU A 376 6.11 -26.23 10.99
C LEU A 376 5.38 -25.71 12.24
N HIS A 377 4.44 -26.49 12.76
CA HIS A 377 3.69 -26.15 13.98
C HIS A 377 4.62 -26.07 15.20
N ASP A 378 5.57 -26.99 15.34
CA ASP A 378 6.57 -26.96 16.41
C ASP A 378 7.44 -25.69 16.32
N ALA A 379 7.90 -25.33 15.12
CA ALA A 379 8.68 -24.11 14.90
C ALA A 379 7.86 -22.84 15.21
N ALA A 380 6.59 -22.80 14.83
CA ALA A 380 5.70 -21.67 15.12
C ALA A 380 5.38 -21.54 16.61
N THR A 381 5.19 -22.68 17.31
CA THR A 381 5.01 -22.74 18.76
C THR A 381 6.26 -22.27 19.49
N ALA A 382 7.44 -22.75 19.09
CA ALA A 382 8.70 -22.30 19.68
C ALA A 382 8.95 -20.80 19.46
N SER A 383 8.61 -20.28 18.28
CA SER A 383 8.66 -18.85 17.97
C SER A 383 7.72 -18.04 18.87
N THR A 384 6.49 -18.53 19.08
CA THR A 384 5.50 -17.92 19.99
C THR A 384 6.03 -17.87 21.42
N LEU A 385 6.64 -18.95 21.92
CA LEU A 385 7.24 -19.00 23.26
C LEU A 385 8.43 -18.05 23.40
N ALA A 386 9.25 -17.92 22.36
CA ALA A 386 10.37 -16.98 22.35
C ALA A 386 9.90 -15.51 22.42
N ILE A 387 8.80 -15.18 21.75
CA ILE A 387 8.16 -13.86 21.82
C ILE A 387 7.56 -13.61 23.21
N ALA A 388 6.91 -14.61 23.80
CA ALA A 388 6.32 -14.51 25.13
C ALA A 388 7.36 -14.33 26.26
N ALA A 389 8.64 -14.59 26.00
CA ALA A 389 9.74 -14.41 26.94
C ALA A 389 10.35 -12.98 26.95
N LEU A 390 9.85 -12.07 26.10
CA LEU A 390 10.17 -10.64 26.11
C LEU A 390 9.52 -9.92 27.28
#